data_AF-A0AAD7RC46-F1
#
_entry.id   AF-A0AAD7RC46-F1
#
_cell.length_a   1.000
_cell.length_b   1.000
_cell.length_c   1.000
_cell.angle_alpha   90.00
_cell.angle_beta   90.00
_cell.angle_gamma   90.00
#
_symmetry.space_group_name_H-M   'P 1'
#
loop_
_entity.id
_entity.type
_entity.pdbx_description
1 polymer ?
#
loop_
_entity_poly.entity_id
_entity_poly.type
_entity_poly.pdbx_seq_one_letter_code
_entity_poly.pdbx_strand_id
1 'polypeptide(L)'
;MIHEGNITLHQCVVIHKSNIILSHTIVTHSRCLIIWLSVERPCARAVKVDSPCPLAQICARGGVVWALTEQRAIFYREGLSTYCAEGEQWKYDTITERQSLEPVCIALGEQGTAWVLDTTGRLWFRTGVTVTTPQGQDQHWWQV
;
A
#
# COMPACT_ATOMS: atom_id res chain seq x y z
N MET A 1 35.40 -18.69 14.84
CA MET A 1 34.50 -19.02 13.71
C MET A 1 33.08 -18.87 14.21
N ILE A 2 32.51 -17.67 14.04
CA ILE A 2 31.12 -17.37 14.39
C ILE A 2 30.46 -17.01 13.06
N HIS A 3 29.43 -17.77 12.71
CA HIS A 3 28.74 -17.74 11.42
C HIS A 3 28.37 -16.30 11.00
N GLU A 4 28.66 -15.96 9.75
CA GLU A 4 28.09 -14.80 9.06
C GLU A 4 26.57 -14.95 9.01
N GLY A 5 25.88 -14.35 9.98
CA GLY A 5 24.43 -14.25 10.01
C GLY A 5 24.00 -13.21 8.98
N ASN A 6 23.31 -13.65 7.93
CA ASN A 6 22.68 -12.83 6.90
C ASN A 6 22.02 -11.57 7.50
N ILE A 7 22.57 -10.40 7.17
CA ILE A 7 21.90 -9.12 7.36
C ILE A 7 20.69 -9.13 6.41
N THR A 8 19.49 -9.40 6.94
CA THR A 8 18.27 -9.43 6.14
C THR A 8 17.60 -8.06 6.26
N LEU A 9 17.41 -7.35 5.14
CA LEU A 9 16.81 -6.02 5.11
C LEU A 9 15.35 -6.09 5.57
N HIS A 10 15.08 -5.63 6.80
CA HIS A 10 13.74 -5.51 7.35
C HIS A 10 13.13 -4.19 6.91
N GLN A 11 12.15 -4.24 6.00
CA GLN A 11 11.46 -3.05 5.55
C GLN A 11 10.23 -2.76 6.42
N CYS A 12 10.14 -1.51 6.85
CA CYS A 12 9.15 -0.99 7.78
C CYS A 12 8.47 0.22 7.10
N VAL A 13 7.14 0.18 6.91
CA VAL A 13 6.38 1.30 6.31
C VAL A 13 6.12 2.37 7.38
N VAL A 14 6.98 3.37 7.51
CA VAL A 14 6.75 4.49 8.46
C VAL A 14 5.91 5.59 7.81
N ILE A 15 4.73 5.87 8.36
CA ILE A 15 3.83 6.96 7.90
C ILE A 15 3.83 8.10 8.93
N HIS A 16 4.24 9.32 8.53
CA HIS A 16 4.09 10.54 9.34
C HIS A 16 2.89 11.36 8.87
N LYS A 17 2.15 11.98 9.81
CA LYS A 17 0.87 12.70 9.61
C LYS A 17 0.91 13.93 8.69
N SER A 18 2.05 14.27 8.06
CA SER A 18 2.17 15.56 7.36
C SER A 18 3.06 15.58 6.12
N ASN A 19 3.92 14.58 5.91
CA ASN A 19 4.74 14.42 4.70
C ASN A 19 5.33 13.00 4.72
N ILE A 20 5.20 12.25 3.63
CA ILE A 20 5.76 10.90 3.49
C ILE A 20 6.85 10.97 2.44
N ILE A 21 8.11 10.89 2.88
CA ILE A 21 9.26 10.66 1.99
C ILE A 21 9.31 9.16 1.76
N LEU A 22 9.02 8.72 0.52
CA LEU A 22 9.31 7.36 0.08
C LEU A 22 10.84 7.21 0.03
N SER A 23 11.43 6.52 1.02
CA SER A 23 12.81 6.06 0.93
C SER A 23 12.81 4.55 0.82
N HIS A 24 12.99 4.08 -0.43
CA HIS A 24 13.32 2.73 -0.88
C HIS A 24 12.55 1.57 -0.23
N THR A 25 11.64 0.97 -1.01
CA THR A 25 10.88 -0.22 -0.64
C THR A 25 11.61 -1.51 -1.01
N ILE A 26 11.91 -2.36 -0.03
CA ILE A 26 12.46 -3.71 -0.16
C ILE A 26 11.49 -4.72 0.49
N VAL A 27 10.56 -5.26 -0.29
CA VAL A 27 9.69 -6.35 0.19
C VAL A 27 10.45 -7.67 0.16
N THR A 28 10.39 -8.48 1.23
CA THR A 28 10.83 -9.88 1.22
C THR A 28 9.72 -10.81 1.71
N HIS A 29 9.43 -11.80 0.86
CA HIS A 29 8.63 -13.02 1.03
C HIS A 29 7.60 -13.08 2.19
N SER A 30 6.33 -12.99 1.78
CA SER A 30 5.13 -13.47 2.49
C SER A 30 4.75 -12.79 3.81
N ARG A 31 5.33 -11.63 4.16
CA ARG A 31 5.08 -10.98 5.46
C ARG A 31 5.09 -9.47 5.32
N CYS A 32 4.00 -8.80 5.70
CA CYS A 32 3.95 -7.35 5.72
C CYS A 32 3.66 -6.83 7.12
N LEU A 33 4.52 -5.93 7.59
CA LEU A 33 4.35 -5.22 8.85
C LEU A 33 3.87 -3.79 8.52
N ILE A 34 2.61 -3.49 8.83
CA ILE A 34 2.10 -2.12 8.74
C ILE A 34 2.43 -1.45 10.07
N ILE A 35 3.33 -0.47 10.06
CA ILE A 35 3.68 0.31 11.25
C ILE A 35 3.14 1.74 11.12
N TRP A 36 2.10 2.03 11.88
CA TRP A 36 1.62 3.40 12.06
C TRP A 36 2.41 4.08 13.18
N LEU A 37 3.37 4.93 12.82
CA LEU A 37 3.97 5.85 13.80
C LEU A 37 3.12 7.12 13.87
N SER A 38 2.07 7.08 14.68
CA SER A 38 1.36 8.30 15.07
C SER A 38 2.23 9.12 16.02
N VAL A 39 2.45 10.40 15.72
CA VAL A 39 3.11 11.36 16.63
C VAL A 39 2.43 11.42 18.00
N GLU A 40 1.11 11.16 18.04
CA GLU A 40 0.30 11.14 19.27
C GLU A 40 0.45 9.84 20.08
N ARG A 41 0.96 8.77 19.48
CA ARG A 41 1.08 7.45 20.12
C ARG A 41 2.37 6.75 19.68
N PRO A 42 3.54 7.23 20.16
CA PRO A 42 4.85 6.64 19.84
C PRO A 42 5.00 5.17 20.29
N CYS A 43 4.09 4.69 21.14
CA CYS A 43 4.07 3.33 21.68
C CYS A 43 3.07 2.40 20.98
N ALA A 44 2.48 2.80 19.83
CA ALA A 44 1.52 1.95 19.14
C ALA A 44 2.19 0.61 18.76
N ARG A 45 1.68 -0.48 19.34
CA ARG A 45 2.19 -1.83 19.11
C ARG A 45 2.01 -2.16 17.63
N ALA A 46 3.08 -2.56 16.96
CA ALA A 46 2.98 -3.08 15.60
C ALA A 46 2.13 -4.35 15.62
N VAL A 47 1.08 -4.38 14.79
CA VAL A 47 0.22 -5.55 14.63
C VAL A 47 0.57 -6.20 13.29
N LYS A 48 0.69 -7.52 13.31
CA LYS A 48 0.87 -8.29 12.09
C LYS A 48 -0.47 -8.39 11.37
N VAL A 49 -0.49 -8.02 10.09
CA VAL A 49 -1.65 -8.20 9.22
C VAL A 49 -1.29 -9.23 8.18
N ASP A 50 -2.11 -10.27 8.04
CA ASP A 50 -1.88 -11.28 7.01
C ASP A 50 -2.11 -10.67 5.61
N SER A 51 -1.20 -10.99 4.69
CA SER A 51 -1.27 -10.56 3.30
C SER A 51 -2.09 -11.56 2.48
N PRO A 52 -2.89 -11.12 1.50
CA PRO A 52 -3.68 -12.01 0.65
C PRO A 52 -2.81 -12.94 -0.21
N CYS A 53 -1.60 -12.48 -0.56
CA CYS A 53 -0.58 -13.20 -1.31
C CYS A 53 0.76 -12.45 -1.16
N PRO A 54 1.88 -12.92 -1.75
CA PRO A 54 3.14 -12.19 -1.76
C PRO A 54 2.99 -10.77 -2.34
N LEU A 55 3.36 -9.77 -1.53
CA LEU A 55 3.27 -8.37 -1.93
C LEU A 55 4.59 -7.94 -2.58
N ALA A 56 4.50 -7.14 -3.64
CA ALA A 56 5.64 -6.51 -4.31
C ALA A 56 5.85 -5.06 -3.83
N GLN A 57 4.75 -4.36 -3.49
CA GLN A 57 4.81 -2.99 -3.01
C GLN A 57 3.63 -2.69 -2.08
N ILE A 58 3.83 -1.82 -1.09
CA ILE A 58 2.77 -1.18 -0.30
C ILE A 58 2.96 0.33 -0.38
N CYS A 59 1.87 1.08 -0.50
CA CYS A 59 1.88 2.52 -0.32
C CYS A 59 0.72 2.93 0.60
N ALA A 60 0.94 4.00 1.35
CA ALA A 60 -0.03 4.48 2.31
C ALA A 60 0.01 6.00 2.39
N ARG A 61 -1.17 6.63 2.47
CA ARG A 61 -1.31 8.09 2.60
C ARG A 61 -2.70 8.42 3.12
N GLY A 62 -2.78 9.40 4.03
CA GLY A 62 -4.06 9.97 4.46
C GLY A 62 -5.06 8.95 5.04
N GLY A 63 -4.58 7.91 5.73
CA GLY A 63 -5.43 6.84 6.25
C GLY A 63 -5.79 5.76 5.25
N VAL A 64 -5.30 5.84 4.01
CA VAL A 64 -5.50 4.84 2.96
C VAL A 64 -4.24 4.00 2.79
N VAL A 65 -4.41 2.69 2.56
CA VAL A 65 -3.32 1.76 2.27
C VAL A 65 -3.68 0.94 1.04
N TRP A 66 -2.77 0.90 0.07
CA TRP A 66 -2.82 0.05 -1.11
C TRP A 66 -1.62 -0.88 -1.15
N ALA A 67 -1.80 -2.04 -1.78
CA ALA A 67 -0.78 -3.03 -2.00
C ALA A 67 -0.82 -3.54 -3.43
N LEU A 68 0.37 -3.72 -4.01
CA LEU A 68 0.60 -4.40 -5.28
C LEU A 68 1.20 -5.77 -4.96
N THR A 69 0.71 -6.81 -5.62
CA THR A 69 1.20 -8.17 -5.45
C THR A 69 2.27 -8.51 -6.49
N GLU A 70 3.05 -9.56 -6.22
CA GLU A 70 3.99 -10.10 -7.23
C GLU A 70 3.25 -10.62 -8.49
N GLN A 71 1.96 -10.97 -8.34
CA GLN A 71 1.07 -11.38 -9.44
C GLN A 71 0.34 -10.18 -10.09
N ARG A 72 0.81 -8.94 -9.86
CA ARG A 72 0.27 -7.71 -10.47
C ARG A 72 -1.18 -7.41 -10.10
N ALA A 73 -1.69 -7.98 -9.02
CA ALA A 73 -2.98 -7.60 -8.48
C ALA A 73 -2.85 -6.38 -7.57
N ILE A 74 -3.87 -5.52 -7.55
CA ILE A 74 -3.97 -4.42 -6.60
C ILE A 74 -4.99 -4.77 -5.52
N PHE A 75 -4.60 -4.54 -4.27
CA PHE A 75 -5.48 -4.62 -3.12
C PHE A 75 -5.48 -3.29 -2.38
N TYR A 76 -6.59 -2.99 -1.71
CA TYR A 76 -6.69 -1.88 -0.78
C TYR A 76 -7.18 -2.39 0.57
N ARG A 77 -6.82 -1.67 1.64
CA ARG A 77 -7.23 -2.04 3.00
C ARG A 77 -8.48 -1.27 3.39
N GLU A 78 -9.48 -1.97 3.91
CA GLU A 78 -10.71 -1.40 4.48
C GLU A 78 -10.70 -1.46 6.01
N GLY A 79 -11.55 -0.65 6.65
CA GLY A 79 -11.76 -0.65 8.10
C GLY A 79 -10.70 0.11 8.91
N LEU A 80 -9.81 0.87 8.25
CA LEU A 80 -8.86 1.73 8.94
C LEU A 80 -9.61 2.84 9.70
N SER A 81 -9.26 3.02 10.97
CA SER A 81 -9.76 4.10 11.79
C SER A 81 -8.74 4.50 12.86
N THR A 82 -9.04 5.54 13.63
CA THR A 82 -8.21 5.95 14.78
C THR A 82 -8.18 4.93 15.91
N TYR A 83 -9.10 3.95 15.90
CA TYR A 83 -9.21 2.87 16.89
C TYR A 83 -8.79 1.51 16.34
N CYS A 84 -8.72 1.36 15.01
CA CYS A 84 -8.31 0.15 14.30
C CYS A 84 -7.32 0.55 13.18
N ALA A 85 -6.04 0.68 13.53
CA ALA A 85 -5.02 1.19 12.61
C ALA A 85 -4.56 0.13 11.60
N GLU A 86 -4.72 -1.14 11.97
CA GLU A 86 -4.49 -2.31 11.12
C GLU A 86 -5.58 -2.48 10.04
N GLY A 87 -6.74 -1.85 10.22
CA GLY A 87 -7.92 -2.10 9.41
C GLY A 87 -8.48 -3.51 9.58
N GLU A 88 -9.54 -3.83 8.86
CA GLU A 88 -10.28 -5.09 9.01
C GLU A 88 -9.87 -6.11 7.97
N GLN A 89 -9.82 -5.72 6.69
CA GLN A 89 -9.63 -6.67 5.58
C GLN A 89 -8.95 -6.05 4.36
N TRP A 90 -8.30 -6.91 3.58
CA TRP A 90 -7.85 -6.58 2.24
C TRP A 90 -9.00 -6.81 1.26
N LYS A 91 -9.20 -5.87 0.33
CA LYS A 91 -10.14 -5.98 -0.79
C LYS A 91 -9.40 -5.90 -2.10
N TYR A 92 -9.82 -6.72 -3.04
CA TYR A 92 -9.29 -6.75 -4.39
C TYR A 92 -9.83 -5.57 -5.22
N ASP A 93 -8.95 -4.89 -5.96
CA ASP A 93 -9.36 -3.80 -6.86
C ASP A 93 -9.91 -4.34 -8.18
N THR A 94 -11.22 -4.57 -8.21
CA THR A 94 -11.93 -5.09 -9.39
C THR A 94 -11.88 -4.16 -10.61
N ILE A 95 -11.52 -2.88 -10.46
CA ILE A 95 -11.42 -1.93 -11.57
C ILE A 95 -10.14 -2.19 -12.38
N THR A 96 -9.00 -2.41 -11.71
CA THR A 96 -7.72 -2.77 -12.35
C THR A 96 -7.87 -4.02 -13.22
N GLU A 97 -8.54 -5.05 -12.70
CA GLU A 97 -8.82 -6.28 -13.46
C GLU A 97 -9.74 -6.02 -14.65
N ARG A 98 -10.84 -5.29 -14.46
CA ARG A 98 -11.79 -4.97 -15.53
C ARG A 98 -11.17 -4.21 -16.70
N GLN A 99 -10.14 -3.40 -16.43
CA GLN A 99 -9.37 -2.69 -17.46
C GLN A 99 -8.14 -3.47 -17.95
N SER A 100 -7.91 -4.68 -17.44
CA SER A 100 -6.75 -5.51 -17.80
C SER A 100 -5.42 -4.77 -17.64
N LEU A 101 -5.32 -3.92 -16.61
CA LEU A 101 -4.08 -3.24 -16.30
C LEU A 101 -3.11 -4.22 -15.65
N GLU A 102 -1.85 -4.17 -16.09
CA GLU A 102 -0.75 -4.96 -15.53
C GLU A 102 0.21 -4.06 -14.74
N PRO A 103 -0.13 -3.68 -13.50
CA PRO A 103 0.66 -2.77 -12.70
C PRO A 103 2.06 -3.34 -12.37
N VAL A 104 3.06 -2.47 -12.39
CA VAL A 104 4.43 -2.70 -11.89
C VAL A 104 4.77 -1.80 -10.70
N CYS A 105 4.06 -0.68 -10.53
CA CYS A 105 4.28 0.26 -9.44
C CYS A 105 2.97 0.99 -9.11
N ILE A 106 2.75 1.27 -7.82
CA ILE A 106 1.59 2.02 -7.32
C ILE A 106 2.02 3.22 -6.46
N ALA A 107 1.23 4.29 -6.43
CA ALA A 107 1.46 5.40 -5.50
C ALA A 107 0.16 6.09 -5.09
N LEU A 108 0.14 6.69 -3.90
CA LEU A 108 -0.95 7.54 -3.44
C LEU A 108 -0.49 9.01 -3.45
N GLY A 109 -1.11 9.78 -4.33
CA GLY A 109 -0.90 11.21 -4.53
C GLY A 109 -1.75 12.09 -3.61
N GLU A 110 -1.67 13.40 -3.85
CA GLU A 110 -2.47 14.38 -3.12
C GLU A 110 -3.93 14.32 -3.54
N GLN A 111 -4.81 14.92 -2.73
CA GLN A 111 -6.21 15.14 -3.07
C GLN A 111 -6.97 13.85 -3.41
N GLY A 112 -6.56 12.71 -2.83
CA GLY A 112 -7.23 11.42 -3.04
C GLY A 112 -6.98 10.81 -4.42
N THR A 113 -5.82 11.06 -5.00
CA THR A 113 -5.41 10.45 -6.28
C THR A 113 -4.57 9.19 -6.04
N ALA A 114 -4.91 8.08 -6.67
CA ALA A 114 -4.04 6.92 -6.81
C ALA A 114 -3.40 6.90 -8.20
N TRP A 115 -2.20 6.32 -8.27
CA TRP A 115 -1.38 6.22 -9.48
C TRP A 115 -0.93 4.78 -9.71
N VAL A 116 -0.90 4.39 -10.98
CA VAL A 116 -0.39 3.09 -11.44
C VAL A 116 0.55 3.32 -12.62
N LEU A 117 1.72 2.69 -12.58
CA LEU A 117 2.56 2.47 -13.76
C LEU A 117 2.38 1.01 -14.20
N ASP A 118 2.14 0.77 -15.48
CA ASP A 118 1.97 -0.58 -16.02
C ASP A 118 3.22 -1.13 -16.72
N THR A 119 3.17 -2.41 -17.13
CA THR A 119 4.23 -3.10 -17.88
C THR A 119 4.61 -2.45 -19.20
N THR A 120 3.71 -1.67 -19.79
CA THR A 120 3.94 -0.97 -21.06
C THR A 120 4.56 0.41 -20.86
N GLY A 121 4.78 0.82 -19.61
CA GLY A 121 5.33 2.13 -19.25
C GLY A 121 4.28 3.25 -19.25
N ARG A 122 2.99 2.92 -19.30
CA ARG A 122 1.91 3.93 -19.24
C ARG A 122 1.56 4.26 -17.79
N LEU A 123 1.30 5.54 -17.57
CA LEU A 123 0.90 6.07 -16.28
C LEU A 123 -0.62 6.26 -16.27
N TRP A 124 -1.24 5.80 -15.19
CA TRP A 124 -2.68 5.83 -14.97
C TRP A 124 -2.98 6.49 -13.62
N PHE A 125 -4.12 7.16 -13.53
CA PHE A 125 -4.60 7.74 -12.29
C PHE A 125 -6.08 7.48 -12.05
N ARG A 126 -6.46 7.52 -10.76
CA ARG A 126 -7.84 7.40 -10.29
C ARG A 126 -8.06 8.33 -9.12
N THR A 127 -9.24 8.95 -9.01
CA THR A 127 -9.52 9.94 -7.96
C THR A 127 -10.62 9.49 -6.99
N GLY A 128 -10.86 10.31 -5.95
CA GLY A 128 -11.83 10.02 -4.91
C GLY A 128 -11.39 8.95 -3.91
N VAL A 129 -10.09 8.65 -3.86
CA VAL A 129 -9.50 7.71 -2.92
C VAL A 129 -9.46 8.35 -1.53
N THR A 130 -10.22 7.79 -0.60
CA THR A 130 -10.36 8.32 0.78
C THR A 130 -10.39 7.17 1.78
N VAL A 131 -10.30 7.47 3.08
CA VAL A 131 -10.39 6.43 4.13
C VAL A 131 -11.75 5.71 4.11
N THR A 132 -12.84 6.38 3.71
CA THR A 132 -14.17 5.78 3.61
C THR A 132 -14.42 5.12 2.26
N THR A 133 -13.72 5.55 1.21
CA THR A 133 -13.71 4.92 -0.12
C THR A 133 -12.30 4.64 -0.59
N PRO A 134 -11.61 3.62 -0.02
CA PRO A 134 -10.20 3.38 -0.30
C PRO A 134 -9.96 2.94 -1.75
N GLN A 135 -10.95 2.33 -2.40
CA GLN A 135 -10.88 2.05 -3.83
C GLN A 135 -10.89 3.32 -4.68
N GLY A 136 -11.51 4.40 -4.21
CA GLY A 136 -11.83 5.57 -5.05
C GLY A 136 -13.31 5.64 -5.42
N GLN A 137 -13.75 6.81 -5.87
CA GLN A 137 -15.12 7.01 -6.38
C GLN A 137 -15.20 6.68 -7.87
N ASP A 138 -14.13 6.97 -8.59
CA ASP A 138 -14.01 6.66 -10.00
C ASP A 138 -14.02 5.14 -10.20
N GLN A 139 -14.87 4.66 -11.11
CA GLN A 139 -14.91 3.26 -11.53
C GLN A 139 -14.02 2.99 -12.75
N HIS A 140 -12.99 3.83 -12.94
CA HIS A 140 -12.12 3.80 -14.11
C HIS A 140 -10.73 4.39 -13.77
N TRP A 141 -9.70 3.83 -14.40
CA TRP A 141 -8.34 4.36 -14.48
C TRP A 141 -8.20 5.20 -15.74
N TRP A 142 -7.77 6.45 -15.57
CA TRP A 142 -7.52 7.39 -16.64
C TRP A 142 -6.03 7.39 -16.99
N GLN A 143 -5.72 7.22 -18.27
CA GLN A 143 -4.34 7.33 -18.74
C GLN A 143 -3.93 8.80 -18.83
N VAL A 144 -2.69 9.11 -18.46
CA VAL A 144 -2.04 10.42 -18.71
C VAL A 144 -1.66 10.56 -20.18
#